data_AF-A0A4R8WCW2-F1
#
_entry.id   AF-A0A4R8WCW2-F1
#
_cell.length_a   1.000
_cell.length_b   1.000
_cell.length_c   1.000
_cell.angle_alpha   90.00
_cell.angle_beta   90.00
_cell.angle_gamma   90.00
#
_symmetry.space_group_name_H-M   'P 1'
#
loop_
_entity.id
_entity.type
_entity.pdbx_description
1 polymer ?
#
loop_
_entity_poly.entity_id
_entity_poly.type
_entity_poly.pdbx_seq_one_letter_code
_entity_poly.pdbx_strand_id
1 'polypeptide(L)'
;MKLSTPVFAATTLAGAALLALSAPLAASAHVDVEPSSTAAGSHSLLTFSLGHGCDGSATTGITVDIPESITSVTPTVNPGWDVTPLTAGQVSYTALTPLADGLRTTFVLSLQIPADAAVGDTLAFPVLQSCEVGETDWSDTAVEGEAEPAHPAPSFTVTEAGAESGHGHGATDDSAAKGAAATETAAADDVLARMLGIGGLVVGAVGLVVAVASRRKNAS
;
A
#
# COMPACT_ATOMS: atom_id res chain seq x y z
N MET A 1 -65.56 -21.84 -22.50
CA MET A 1 -64.10 -21.98 -22.69
C MET A 1 -63.39 -21.03 -21.73
N LYS A 2 -62.77 -21.56 -20.67
CA LYS A 2 -61.89 -20.80 -19.77
C LYS A 2 -60.46 -21.06 -20.24
N LEU A 3 -59.76 -20.04 -20.73
CA LEU A 3 -58.33 -20.13 -21.01
C LEU A 3 -57.57 -19.75 -19.75
N SER A 4 -56.73 -20.67 -19.29
CA SER A 4 -55.77 -20.46 -18.19
C SER A 4 -54.52 -19.76 -18.74
N THR A 5 -54.14 -18.64 -18.12
CA THR A 5 -52.91 -17.88 -18.44
C THR A 5 -51.74 -18.41 -17.60
N PRO A 6 -50.52 -18.57 -18.17
CA PRO A 6 -49.37 -19.14 -17.48
C PRO A 6 -48.69 -18.12 -16.55
N VAL A 7 -48.30 -18.56 -15.35
CA VAL A 7 -47.40 -17.82 -14.45
C VAL A 7 -46.07 -18.56 -14.38
N PHE A 8 -45.09 -18.17 -15.18
CA PHE A 8 -43.69 -18.53 -14.98
C PHE A 8 -42.80 -17.48 -15.67
N ALA A 9 -42.34 -16.47 -14.94
CA ALA A 9 -41.10 -15.72 -15.22
C ALA A 9 -40.93 -14.56 -14.21
N ALA A 10 -40.48 -14.83 -12.98
CA ALA A 10 -40.10 -13.76 -12.05
C ALA A 10 -39.12 -14.19 -10.94
N THR A 11 -38.15 -15.08 -11.21
CA THR A 11 -37.25 -15.60 -10.16
C THR A 11 -35.75 -15.54 -10.45
N THR A 12 -35.29 -14.86 -11.50
CA THR A 12 -33.85 -14.89 -11.86
C THR A 12 -33.04 -13.63 -11.57
N LEU A 13 -33.63 -12.52 -11.09
CA LEU A 13 -32.88 -11.28 -10.82
C LEU A 13 -32.46 -11.05 -9.36
N ALA A 14 -32.90 -11.86 -8.40
CA ALA A 14 -32.55 -11.67 -6.98
C ALA A 14 -31.21 -12.32 -6.57
N GLY A 15 -30.70 -13.28 -7.36
CA GLY A 15 -29.47 -14.01 -7.01
C GLY A 15 -28.17 -13.23 -7.22
N ALA A 16 -28.13 -12.31 -8.20
CA ALA A 16 -26.90 -11.59 -8.56
C ALA A 16 -26.52 -10.46 -7.58
N ALA A 17 -27.48 -9.93 -6.82
CA ALA A 17 -27.22 -8.85 -5.86
C ALA A 17 -26.65 -9.32 -4.52
N LEU A 18 -26.85 -10.61 -4.16
CA LEU A 18 -26.37 -11.18 -2.90
C LEU A 18 -24.92 -11.67 -2.95
N LEU A 19 -24.36 -11.94 -4.13
CA LEU A 19 -22.95 -12.35 -4.28
C LEU A 19 -21.96 -11.17 -4.26
N ALA A 20 -22.43 -9.92 -4.35
CA ALA A 20 -21.56 -8.74 -4.34
C ALA A 20 -21.19 -8.24 -2.92
N LEU A 21 -21.85 -8.76 -1.87
CA LEU A 21 -21.61 -8.35 -0.48
C LEU A 21 -20.75 -9.33 0.34
N SER A 22 -20.27 -10.42 -0.28
CA SER A 22 -19.46 -11.44 0.39
C SER A 22 -18.00 -11.43 -0.03
N ALA A 23 -17.53 -10.41 -0.77
CA ALA A 23 -16.09 -10.19 -0.85
C ALA A 23 -15.64 -9.83 0.56
N PRO A 24 -14.79 -10.65 1.22
CA PRO A 24 -14.18 -10.20 2.45
C PRO A 24 -13.46 -8.91 2.10
N LEU A 25 -13.80 -7.82 2.78
CA LEU A 25 -12.86 -6.73 2.93
C LEU A 25 -11.69 -7.37 3.68
N ALA A 26 -10.71 -7.90 2.94
CA ALA A 26 -9.40 -8.18 3.49
C ALA A 26 -8.86 -6.83 3.95
N ALA A 27 -9.24 -6.43 5.16
CA ALA A 27 -8.59 -5.35 5.87
C ALA A 27 -7.11 -5.73 5.89
N SER A 28 -6.23 -4.81 5.46
CA SER A 28 -4.77 -5.03 5.36
C SER A 28 -4.28 -5.73 6.63
N ALA A 29 -4.08 -7.05 6.51
CA ALA A 29 -3.64 -7.91 7.60
C ALA A 29 -2.11 -8.02 7.61
N HIS A 30 -1.48 -7.70 6.49
CA HIS A 30 -0.02 -7.81 6.34
C HIS A 30 0.69 -6.68 7.08
N VAL A 31 1.91 -6.99 7.53
CA VAL A 31 2.88 -5.95 7.85
C VAL A 31 3.39 -5.40 6.51
N ASP A 32 3.24 -4.10 6.31
CA ASP A 32 3.71 -3.41 5.11
C ASP A 32 4.98 -2.61 5.41
N VAL A 33 5.87 -2.46 4.43
CA VAL A 33 7.01 -1.54 4.48
C VAL A 33 6.90 -0.49 3.39
N GLU A 34 6.93 0.78 3.77
CA GLU A 34 6.94 1.90 2.84
C GLU A 34 8.31 2.61 2.89
N PRO A 35 9.14 2.48 1.85
CA PRO A 35 10.41 3.19 1.74
C PRO A 35 10.23 4.64 1.25
N SER A 36 10.93 5.61 1.85
CA SER A 36 10.97 6.99 1.32
C SER A 36 11.75 7.13 0.00
N SER A 37 12.60 6.14 -0.30
CA SER A 37 13.35 5.98 -1.55
C SER A 37 13.68 4.51 -1.76
N THR A 38 13.68 4.03 -3.00
CA THR A 38 14.09 2.66 -3.36
C THR A 38 15.38 2.63 -4.18
N ALA A 39 15.99 3.78 -4.47
CA ALA A 39 17.15 3.88 -5.33
C ALA A 39 18.40 3.26 -4.69
N ALA A 40 19.14 2.45 -5.45
CA ALA A 40 20.42 1.90 -5.00
C ALA A 40 21.36 3.02 -4.48
N GLY A 41 21.99 2.80 -3.33
CA GLY A 41 22.89 3.76 -2.68
C GLY A 41 22.21 4.93 -1.96
N SER A 42 20.89 5.09 -2.08
CA SER A 42 20.18 6.18 -1.39
C SER A 42 19.94 5.88 0.09
N HIS A 43 19.86 6.94 0.90
CA HIS A 43 19.30 6.83 2.26
C HIS A 43 17.78 6.76 2.18
N SER A 44 17.20 5.82 2.92
CA SER A 44 15.75 5.59 2.95
C SER A 44 15.26 5.47 4.39
N LEU A 45 14.10 6.07 4.65
CA LEU A 45 13.29 5.79 5.83
C LEU A 45 12.30 4.69 5.46
N LEU A 46 12.46 3.53 6.09
CA LEU A 46 11.54 2.39 5.94
C LEU A 46 10.48 2.46 7.03
N THR A 47 9.24 2.74 6.64
CA THR A 47 8.10 2.79 7.56
C THR A 47 7.36 1.47 7.55
N PHE A 48 7.57 0.66 8.58
CA PHE A 48 6.84 -0.57 8.83
C PHE A 48 5.50 -0.25 9.49
N SER A 49 4.42 -0.86 9.01
CA SER A 49 3.06 -0.63 9.50
C SER A 49 2.45 -1.92 10.04
N LEU A 50 2.05 -1.91 11.31
CA LEU A 50 1.37 -3.04 11.95
C LEU A 50 -0.09 -2.67 12.26
N GLY A 51 -1.03 -3.44 11.70
CA GLY A 51 -2.47 -3.13 11.76
C GLY A 51 -3.28 -3.84 12.84
N HIS A 52 -2.81 -4.99 13.36
CA HIS A 52 -3.56 -5.82 14.30
C HIS A 52 -2.65 -6.68 15.18
N GLY A 53 -3.25 -7.36 16.16
CA GLY A 53 -2.63 -8.36 17.01
C GLY A 53 -2.63 -9.77 16.41
N CYS A 54 -1.95 -10.72 17.03
CA CYS A 54 -1.87 -12.12 16.56
C CYS A 54 -3.17 -12.84 16.94
N ASP A 55 -3.99 -13.25 15.97
CA ASP A 55 -5.30 -13.87 16.21
C ASP A 55 -6.18 -13.10 17.22
N GLY A 56 -6.08 -11.76 17.21
CA GLY A 56 -6.79 -10.87 18.16
C GLY A 56 -6.10 -10.66 19.52
N SER A 57 -4.96 -11.29 19.76
CA SER A 57 -4.13 -11.06 20.95
C SER A 57 -3.27 -9.80 20.81
N ALA A 58 -3.16 -9.00 21.88
CA ALA A 58 -2.39 -7.76 21.88
C ALA A 58 -0.90 -8.00 21.56
N THR A 59 -0.30 -7.11 20.76
CA THR A 59 1.11 -7.16 20.36
C THR A 59 2.01 -6.68 21.48
N THR A 60 3.05 -7.46 21.79
CA THR A 60 4.04 -7.16 22.82
C THR A 60 5.42 -6.86 22.24
N GLY A 61 5.71 -7.34 21.03
CA GLY A 61 7.02 -7.16 20.40
C GLY A 61 6.97 -7.22 18.88
N ILE A 62 7.93 -6.52 18.27
CA ILE A 62 8.20 -6.55 16.84
C ILE A 62 9.69 -6.69 16.65
N THR A 63 10.12 -7.74 15.95
CA THR A 63 11.51 -7.96 15.57
C THR A 63 11.60 -7.96 14.06
N VAL A 64 12.46 -7.09 13.52
CA VAL A 64 12.71 -6.96 12.08
C VAL A 64 14.07 -7.56 11.78
N ASP A 65 14.10 -8.56 10.90
CA ASP A 65 15.32 -9.12 10.34
C ASP A 65 15.87 -8.17 9.26
N ILE A 66 17.14 -7.80 9.41
CA ILE A 66 17.85 -6.91 8.50
C ILE A 66 18.67 -7.76 7.53
N PRO A 67 18.50 -7.60 6.20
CA PRO A 67 19.34 -8.25 5.20
C PRO A 67 20.83 -8.07 5.48
N GLU A 68 21.64 -9.13 5.30
CA GLU A 68 23.08 -9.09 5.55
C GLU A 68 23.83 -8.04 4.71
N SER A 69 23.26 -7.65 3.57
CA SER A 69 23.78 -6.57 2.71
C SER A 69 23.67 -5.19 3.34
N ILE A 70 22.87 -5.02 4.39
CA ILE A 70 22.68 -3.76 5.13
C ILE A 70 23.45 -3.84 6.44
N THR A 71 24.52 -3.05 6.53
CA THR A 71 25.46 -3.10 7.66
C THR A 71 25.15 -2.09 8.77
N SER A 72 24.26 -1.13 8.52
CA SER A 72 23.88 -0.10 9.47
C SER A 72 22.40 0.26 9.33
N VAL A 73 21.71 0.28 10.46
CA VAL A 73 20.31 0.69 10.58
C VAL A 73 20.17 1.51 11.84
N THR A 74 19.52 2.67 11.74
CA THR A 74 19.17 3.52 12.89
C THR A 74 17.66 3.45 13.11
N PRO A 75 17.19 2.76 14.16
CA PRO A 75 15.77 2.74 14.49
C PRO A 75 15.32 4.08 15.10
N THR A 76 14.10 4.47 14.77
CA THR A 76 13.43 5.59 15.42
C THR A 76 12.91 5.18 16.79
N VAL A 77 13.07 6.04 17.79
CA VAL A 77 12.50 5.82 19.12
C VAL A 77 11.00 6.09 19.07
N ASN A 78 10.21 5.12 19.51
CA ASN A 78 8.75 5.20 19.50
C ASN A 78 8.21 5.37 20.93
N PRO A 79 7.37 6.38 21.21
CA PRO A 79 6.72 6.51 22.51
C PRO A 79 5.95 5.24 22.88
N GLY A 80 6.15 4.74 24.10
CA GLY A 80 5.50 3.51 24.57
C GLY A 80 6.21 2.21 24.16
N TRP A 81 7.38 2.30 23.52
CA TRP A 81 8.18 1.15 23.11
C TRP A 81 9.64 1.31 23.55
N ASP A 82 10.21 0.24 24.10
CA ASP A 82 11.65 0.09 24.21
C ASP A 82 12.21 -0.37 22.86
N VAL A 83 13.39 0.12 22.50
CA VAL A 83 14.07 -0.24 21.24
C VAL A 83 15.43 -0.86 21.54
N THR A 84 15.67 -2.02 20.95
CA THR A 84 16.98 -2.64 20.85
C THR A 84 17.53 -2.38 19.45
N PRO A 85 18.63 -1.61 19.32
CA PRO A 85 19.23 -1.31 18.02
C PRO A 85 19.84 -2.56 17.40
N LEU A 86 20.27 -2.44 16.14
CA LEU A 86 20.78 -3.54 15.32
C LEU A 86 21.77 -4.42 16.10
N THR A 87 21.36 -5.63 16.43
CA THR A 87 22.12 -6.63 17.18
C THR A 87 21.89 -7.99 16.53
N ALA A 88 22.96 -8.68 16.16
CA ALA A 88 22.89 -10.00 15.51
C ALA A 88 21.96 -10.05 14.28
N GLY A 89 21.94 -8.98 13.46
CA GLY A 89 21.09 -8.90 12.26
C GLY A 89 19.65 -8.45 12.51
N GLN A 90 19.27 -8.13 13.76
CA GLN A 90 17.90 -7.79 14.11
C GLN A 90 17.78 -6.43 14.78
N VAL A 91 16.69 -5.73 14.49
CA VAL A 91 16.20 -4.59 15.27
C VAL A 91 14.93 -5.02 15.98
N SER A 92 14.79 -4.73 17.28
CA SER A 92 13.62 -5.14 18.05
C SER A 92 12.96 -3.98 18.78
N TYR A 93 11.64 -3.98 18.80
CA TYR A 93 10.80 -3.09 19.58
C TYR A 93 9.99 -3.92 20.58
N THR A 94 9.95 -3.50 21.84
CA THR A 94 9.16 -4.13 22.90
C THR A 94 8.18 -3.13 23.49
N ALA A 95 6.90 -3.48 23.52
CA ALA A 95 5.85 -2.59 24.01
C ALA A 95 5.95 -2.46 25.54
N LEU A 96 5.97 -1.22 26.04
CA LEU A 96 5.86 -0.96 27.49
C LEU A 96 4.46 -1.31 28.03
N THR A 97 3.47 -1.23 27.16
CA THR A 97 2.10 -1.70 27.39
C THR A 97 1.65 -2.40 26.12
N PRO A 98 1.15 -3.64 26.18
CA PRO A 98 0.73 -4.38 24.99
C PRO A 98 -0.21 -3.55 24.12
N LEU A 99 0.07 -3.50 22.82
CA LEU A 99 -0.75 -2.80 21.85
C LEU A 99 -2.00 -3.64 21.59
N ALA A 100 -3.15 -3.16 22.06
CA ALA A 100 -4.42 -3.85 21.89
C ALA A 100 -4.73 -4.10 20.41
N ASP A 101 -5.40 -5.22 20.14
CA ASP A 101 -5.87 -5.56 18.80
C ASP A 101 -6.79 -4.47 18.20
N GLY A 102 -6.74 -4.32 16.88
CA GLY A 102 -7.44 -3.26 16.15
C GLY A 102 -6.82 -1.86 16.28
N LEU A 103 -5.72 -1.70 17.02
CA LEU A 103 -4.91 -0.48 17.03
C LEU A 103 -3.70 -0.63 16.10
N ARG A 104 -3.37 0.47 15.42
CA ARG A 104 -2.26 0.53 14.47
C ARG A 104 -1.05 1.21 15.09
N THR A 105 0.14 0.72 14.76
CA THR A 105 1.41 1.40 15.04
C THR A 105 2.31 1.39 13.81
N THR A 106 3.35 2.24 13.81
CA THR A 106 4.37 2.28 12.77
C THR A 106 5.75 2.35 13.37
N PHE A 107 6.71 1.62 12.81
CA PHE A 107 8.12 1.67 13.19
C PHE A 107 8.94 2.19 12.01
N VAL A 108 9.88 3.08 12.26
CA VAL A 108 10.69 3.68 11.19
C VAL A 108 12.15 3.33 11.39
N LEU A 109 12.75 2.70 10.37
CA LEU A 109 14.16 2.39 10.30
C LEU A 109 14.84 3.29 9.26
N SER A 110 15.91 3.98 9.64
CA SER A 110 16.75 4.72 8.70
C SER A 110 17.96 3.87 8.30
N LEU A 111 18.15 3.67 7.00
CA LEU A 111 19.27 2.90 6.47
C LEU A 111 19.69 3.40 5.09
N GLN A 112 20.82 2.90 4.60
CA GLN A 112 21.23 3.09 3.21
C GLN A 112 20.92 1.82 2.42
N ILE A 113 20.26 1.97 1.27
CA ILE A 113 20.09 0.86 0.33
C ILE A 113 21.47 0.52 -0.24
N PRO A 114 21.88 -0.76 -0.32
CA PRO A 114 23.19 -1.13 -0.83
C PRO A 114 23.45 -0.50 -2.21
N ALA A 115 24.61 0.12 -2.38
CA ALA A 115 24.97 0.80 -3.64
C ALA A 115 25.24 -0.17 -4.79
N ASP A 116 25.56 -1.43 -4.45
CA ASP A 116 25.80 -2.53 -5.36
C ASP A 116 24.58 -3.44 -5.57
N ALA A 117 23.43 -3.12 -4.95
CA ALA A 117 22.18 -3.81 -5.23
C ALA A 117 21.78 -3.65 -6.70
N ALA A 118 21.38 -4.74 -7.35
CA ALA A 118 20.94 -4.68 -8.74
C ALA A 118 19.54 -4.09 -8.84
N VAL A 119 19.29 -3.36 -9.92
CA VAL A 119 17.94 -2.84 -10.22
C VAL A 119 17.01 -4.01 -10.44
N GLY A 120 15.85 -3.99 -9.76
CA GLY A 120 14.91 -5.10 -9.77
C GLY A 120 15.13 -6.10 -8.62
N ASP A 121 16.23 -6.01 -7.87
CA ASP A 121 16.41 -6.83 -6.67
C ASP A 121 15.32 -6.52 -5.64
N THR A 122 14.86 -7.54 -4.94
CA THR A 122 13.88 -7.39 -3.86
C THR A 122 14.61 -7.43 -2.53
N LEU A 123 14.49 -6.35 -1.75
CA LEU A 123 14.93 -6.32 -0.36
C LEU A 123 13.74 -6.67 0.51
N ALA A 124 13.79 -7.84 1.13
CA ALA A 124 12.78 -8.32 2.08
C ALA A 124 13.28 -8.14 3.52
N PHE A 125 12.36 -7.82 4.41
CA PHE A 125 12.58 -7.57 5.82
C PHE A 125 11.59 -8.41 6.61
N PRO A 126 11.88 -9.71 6.85
CA PRO A 126 11.02 -10.55 7.66
C PRO A 126 10.73 -9.91 9.02
N VAL A 127 9.50 -10.08 9.51
CA VAL A 127 9.07 -9.51 10.78
C VAL A 127 8.45 -10.58 11.65
N LEU A 128 9.01 -10.80 12.84
CA LEU A 128 8.35 -11.56 13.88
C LEU A 128 7.50 -10.62 14.75
N GLN A 129 6.21 -10.86 14.78
CA GLN A 129 5.27 -10.21 15.68
C GLN A 129 4.99 -11.12 16.88
N SER A 130 5.43 -10.71 18.06
CA SER A 130 5.09 -11.39 19.30
C SER A 130 3.86 -10.76 19.94
N CYS A 131 2.97 -11.60 20.46
CA CYS A 131 1.76 -11.19 21.15
C CYS A 131 1.68 -11.79 22.55
N GLU A 132 0.72 -11.35 23.36
CA GLU A 132 0.48 -11.94 24.68
C GLU A 132 0.18 -13.45 24.59
N VAL A 133 -0.52 -13.85 23.53
CA VAL A 133 -0.79 -15.24 23.16
C VAL A 133 -0.34 -15.47 21.73
N GLY A 134 0.70 -16.29 21.57
CA GLY A 134 1.23 -16.68 20.27
C GLY A 134 2.06 -15.59 19.59
N GLU A 135 2.32 -15.83 18.31
CA GLU A 135 3.14 -14.98 17.46
C GLU A 135 2.72 -15.18 15.99
N THR A 136 3.07 -14.21 15.15
CA THR A 136 2.91 -14.29 13.70
C THR A 136 4.24 -13.98 13.05
N ASP A 137 4.73 -14.90 12.24
CA ASP A 137 5.98 -14.75 11.49
C ASP A 137 5.68 -14.27 10.06
N TRP A 138 5.93 -12.99 9.81
CA TRP A 138 5.78 -12.35 8.51
C TRP A 138 7.07 -12.56 7.70
N SER A 139 7.28 -13.79 7.25
CA SER A 139 8.51 -14.24 6.57
C SER A 139 8.27 -14.98 5.25
N ASP A 140 7.00 -15.19 4.86
CA ASP A 140 6.67 -15.94 3.64
C ASP A 140 7.21 -15.21 2.41
N THR A 141 7.76 -15.98 1.47
CA THR A 141 8.25 -15.44 0.19
C THR A 141 7.14 -15.47 -0.85
N ALA A 142 6.91 -14.35 -1.54
CA ALA A 142 6.02 -14.32 -2.70
C ALA A 142 6.70 -14.98 -3.91
N VAL A 143 5.98 -15.88 -4.60
CA VAL A 143 6.43 -16.54 -5.82
C VAL A 143 5.56 -16.07 -6.99
N GLU A 144 6.20 -15.64 -8.07
CA GLU A 144 5.48 -15.15 -9.26
C GLU A 144 4.57 -16.24 -9.84
N GLY A 145 3.30 -15.87 -10.07
CA GLY A 145 2.30 -16.79 -10.63
C GLY A 145 1.64 -17.72 -9.61
N GLU A 146 2.04 -17.66 -8.34
CA GLU A 146 1.37 -18.37 -7.24
C GLU A 146 0.37 -17.46 -6.50
N ALA A 147 -0.42 -18.06 -5.62
CA ALA A 147 -1.29 -17.30 -4.73
C ALA A 147 -0.47 -16.49 -3.73
N GLU A 148 -1.01 -15.33 -3.32
CA GLU A 148 -0.39 -14.52 -2.27
C GLU A 148 -0.23 -15.34 -0.98
N PRO A 149 0.97 -15.34 -0.36
CA PRO A 149 1.20 -16.06 0.87
C PRO A 149 0.39 -15.46 2.04
N ALA A 150 0.22 -16.23 3.10
CA ALA A 150 -0.58 -15.80 4.25
C ALA A 150 0.14 -14.71 5.07
N HIS A 151 1.47 -14.84 5.24
CA HIS A 151 2.29 -13.95 6.04
C HIS A 151 3.51 -13.46 5.25
N PRO A 152 3.31 -12.72 4.14
CA PRO A 152 4.40 -12.21 3.31
C PRO A 152 5.38 -11.39 4.13
N ALA A 153 6.68 -11.59 3.85
CA ALA A 153 7.71 -10.68 4.34
C ALA A 153 7.54 -9.28 3.70
N PRO A 154 7.51 -8.20 4.50
CA PRO A 154 7.55 -6.84 3.97
C PRO A 154 8.76 -6.67 3.05
N SER A 155 8.55 -6.19 1.83
CA SER A 155 9.63 -6.04 0.87
C SER A 155 9.40 -4.90 -0.11
N PHE A 156 10.48 -4.46 -0.75
CA PHE A 156 10.42 -3.52 -1.87
C PHE A 156 11.47 -3.83 -2.93
N THR A 157 11.20 -3.39 -4.16
CA THR A 157 12.12 -3.55 -5.29
C THR A 157 13.07 -2.36 -5.39
N VAL A 158 14.37 -2.64 -5.54
CA VAL A 158 15.42 -1.65 -5.73
C VAL A 158 15.29 -1.01 -7.11
N THR A 159 15.32 0.32 -7.15
CA THR A 159 15.29 1.11 -8.39
C THR A 159 16.68 1.61 -8.75
N GLU A 160 16.81 2.11 -9.98
CA GLU A 160 18.05 2.75 -10.45
C GLU A 160 18.54 3.80 -9.46
N ALA A 161 19.85 3.85 -9.25
CA ALA A 161 20.47 4.90 -8.48
C ALA A 161 20.06 6.26 -9.06
N GLY A 162 19.40 7.08 -8.26
CA GLY A 162 19.01 8.42 -8.67
C GLY A 162 20.25 9.31 -8.75
N ALA A 163 20.39 10.07 -9.85
CA ALA A 163 21.24 11.24 -9.83
C ALA A 163 20.62 12.25 -8.84
N GLU A 164 21.13 12.25 -7.60
CA GLU A 164 21.01 13.31 -6.59
C GLU A 164 19.79 14.23 -6.77
N SER A 165 18.68 13.98 -6.08
CA SER A 165 17.72 15.06 -5.82
C SER A 165 18.42 16.07 -4.90
N GLY A 166 19.11 17.03 -5.53
CA GLY A 166 20.00 17.97 -4.88
C GLY A 166 19.35 18.66 -3.68
N HIS A 167 19.80 18.31 -2.48
CA HIS A 167 19.63 19.15 -1.30
C HIS A 167 20.68 20.27 -1.35
N GLY A 168 20.45 21.20 -2.28
CA GLY A 168 21.15 22.47 -2.31
C GLY A 168 20.69 23.31 -1.11
N HIS A 169 21.49 23.37 -0.06
CA HIS A 169 21.36 24.41 0.94
C HIS A 169 21.62 25.76 0.26
N GLY A 170 20.53 26.46 -0.06
CA GLY A 170 20.55 27.77 -0.69
C GLY A 170 21.29 28.78 0.18
N ALA A 171 22.49 29.14 -0.26
CA ALA A 171 23.05 30.45 0.03
C ALA A 171 22.29 31.46 -0.83
N THR A 172 21.64 32.40 -0.16
CA THR A 172 21.07 33.60 -0.76
C THR A 172 22.18 34.43 -1.38
N ASP A 173 22.10 34.69 -2.68
CA ASP A 173 22.61 35.93 -3.25
C ASP A 173 21.76 36.35 -4.45
N ASP A 174 21.21 37.56 -4.32
CA ASP A 174 20.50 38.32 -5.33
C ASP A 174 21.37 38.53 -6.58
N SER A 175 20.80 38.27 -7.76
CA SER A 175 20.95 39.17 -8.92
C SER A 175 20.02 38.79 -10.08
N ALA A 176 19.51 39.83 -10.71
CA ALA A 176 18.37 39.86 -11.60
C ALA A 176 18.60 39.32 -13.02
N ALA A 177 17.50 38.75 -13.55
CA ALA A 177 16.95 38.86 -14.91
C ALA A 177 17.80 38.49 -16.15
N LYS A 178 17.35 37.45 -16.88
CA LYS A 178 16.80 37.55 -18.26
C LYS A 178 16.19 36.22 -18.69
N GLY A 179 14.99 36.25 -19.26
CA GLY A 179 14.23 35.06 -19.64
C GLY A 179 14.62 34.42 -20.97
N ALA A 180 14.17 33.19 -21.18
CA ALA A 180 13.54 32.69 -22.40
C ALA A 180 13.01 31.26 -22.17
N ALA A 181 11.87 31.00 -22.80
CA ALA A 181 11.04 29.79 -22.85
C ALA A 181 11.76 28.43 -22.89
N ALA A 182 11.15 27.43 -22.22
CA ALA A 182 11.00 26.08 -22.76
C ALA A 182 9.89 25.29 -22.02
N THR A 183 8.93 24.83 -22.82
CA THR A 183 8.23 23.52 -22.71
C THR A 183 7.09 23.38 -21.70
N GLU A 184 5.93 23.89 -22.10
CA GLU A 184 4.62 23.33 -21.73
C GLU A 184 4.47 21.92 -22.33
N THR A 185 4.60 20.88 -21.53
CA THR A 185 4.21 19.51 -21.95
C THR A 185 3.39 18.82 -20.86
N ALA A 186 3.62 19.12 -19.58
CA ALA A 186 2.83 18.56 -18.47
C ALA A 186 1.37 19.10 -18.37
N ALA A 187 1.08 20.27 -18.95
CA ALA A 187 -0.26 20.89 -18.85
C ALA A 187 -1.27 20.34 -19.86
N ALA A 188 -0.83 19.75 -20.97
CA ALA A 188 -1.72 19.26 -22.03
C ALA A 188 -2.43 17.94 -21.64
N ASP A 189 -1.73 17.06 -20.91
CA ASP A 189 -2.27 15.76 -20.49
C ASP A 189 -3.37 15.91 -19.44
N ASP A 190 -3.25 16.88 -18.51
CA ASP A 190 -4.27 17.18 -17.50
C ASP A 190 -5.57 17.73 -18.14
N VAL A 191 -5.46 18.55 -19.19
CA VAL A 191 -6.62 19.07 -19.92
C VAL A 191 -7.32 17.96 -20.71
N LEU A 192 -6.56 17.07 -21.36
CA LEU A 192 -7.13 15.96 -22.12
C LEU A 192 -7.82 14.95 -21.19
N ALA A 193 -7.20 14.63 -20.04
CA ALA A 193 -7.79 13.74 -19.03
C ALA A 193 -9.09 14.29 -18.46
N ARG A 194 -9.16 15.60 -18.16
CA ARG A 194 -10.38 16.26 -17.69
C ARG A 194 -11.47 16.30 -18.75
N MET A 195 -11.13 16.57 -20.01
CA MET A 195 -12.09 16.58 -21.10
C MET A 195 -12.68 15.19 -21.37
N LEU A 196 -11.86 14.13 -21.29
CA LEU A 196 -12.33 12.75 -21.41
C LEU A 196 -13.18 12.33 -20.19
N GLY A 197 -12.80 12.72 -18.98
CA GLY A 197 -13.57 12.45 -17.77
C GLY A 197 -14.96 13.10 -17.78
N ILE A 198 -15.05 14.37 -18.19
CA ILE A 198 -16.33 15.08 -18.34
C ILE A 198 -17.16 14.45 -19.47
N GLY A 199 -16.54 14.11 -20.60
CA GLY A 199 -17.20 13.42 -21.72
C GLY A 199 -17.83 12.08 -21.32
N GLY A 200 -17.10 11.26 -20.57
CA GLY A 200 -17.59 9.98 -20.06
C GLY A 200 -18.80 10.12 -19.14
N LEU A 201 -18.80 11.14 -18.27
CA LEU A 201 -19.89 11.39 -17.31
C LEU A 201 -21.19 11.82 -18.04
N VAL A 202 -21.08 12.65 -19.07
CA VAL A 202 -22.22 13.07 -19.90
C VAL A 202 -22.82 11.87 -20.65
N VAL A 203 -21.99 11.04 -21.27
CA VAL A 203 -22.45 9.83 -21.98
C VAL A 203 -23.13 8.85 -21.00
N GLY A 204 -22.55 8.65 -19.82
CA GLY A 204 -23.13 7.81 -18.77
C GLY A 204 -24.50 8.31 -18.30
N ALA A 205 -24.65 9.62 -18.08
CA ALA A 205 -25.92 10.21 -17.66
C ALA A 205 -27.01 10.05 -18.74
N VAL A 206 -26.67 10.25 -20.02
CA VAL A 206 -27.60 10.05 -21.14
C VAL A 206 -28.03 8.58 -21.24
N GLY A 207 -27.09 7.64 -21.10
CA GLY A 207 -27.39 6.21 -21.09
C GLY A 207 -28.38 5.83 -19.99
N LEU A 208 -28.21 6.41 -18.79
CA LEU A 208 -29.08 6.16 -17.64
C LEU A 208 -30.49 6.71 -17.87
N VAL A 209 -30.63 7.91 -18.45
CA VAL A 209 -31.93 8.50 -18.81
C VAL A 209 -32.64 7.66 -19.87
N VAL A 210 -31.93 7.20 -20.90
CA VAL A 210 -32.51 6.34 -21.97
C VAL A 210 -32.97 4.99 -21.40
N ALA A 211 -32.20 4.38 -20.51
CA ALA A 211 -32.56 3.12 -19.86
C ALA A 211 -33.80 3.25 -18.94
N VAL A 212 -33.93 4.36 -18.22
CA VAL A 212 -35.12 4.65 -17.41
C VAL A 212 -36.34 4.91 -18.29
N ALA A 213 -36.17 5.66 -19.38
CA ALA A 213 -37.26 5.97 -20.31
C ALA A 213 -37.76 4.72 -21.07
N SER A 214 -36.86 3.81 -21.48
CA SER A 214 -37.23 2.56 -22.13
C SER A 214 -37.95 1.60 -21.18
N ARG A 215 -37.52 1.51 -19.92
CA ARG A 215 -38.25 0.76 -18.87
C ARG A 215 -39.68 1.27 -18.64
N ARG A 216 -39.90 2.59 -18.68
CA ARG A 216 -41.24 3.17 -18.49
C ARG A 216 -42.18 2.89 -19.67
N LYS A 217 -41.66 2.85 -20.90
CA LYS A 217 -42.44 2.55 -22.11
C LYS A 217 -42.88 1.10 -22.21
N ASN A 218 -42.10 0.16 -21.67
CA ASN A 218 -42.46 -1.27 -21.64
C ASN A 218 -43.38 -1.65 -20.46
N ALA A 219 -43.70 -0.70 -19.58
CA ALA A 219 -44.59 -0.88 -18.43
C ALA A 219 -45.98 -0.24 -18.62
N SER A 220 -46.28 0.27 -19.83
CA SER A 220 -47.59 0.76 -20.27
C SER A 220 -48.13 -0.15 -21.36
#